data_AF-A0A7M2WR84-F1
#
_entry.id   AF-A0A7M2WR84-F1
#
_cell.length_a   1.000
_cell.length_b   1.000
_cell.length_c   1.000
_cell.angle_alpha   90.00
_cell.angle_beta   90.00
_cell.angle_gamma   90.00
#
_symmetry.space_group_name_H-M   'P 1'
#
loop_
_entity.id
_entity.type
_entity.pdbx_description
1 polymer ?
#
loop_
_entity_poly.entity_id
_entity_poly.type
_entity_poly.pdbx_seq_one_letter_code
_entity_poly.pdbx_strand_id
1 'polypeptide(L)'
;MGNLRTFIWPNWQQRKRLLRKEAWLVVAAAYPLLIFAWLWPQDWRNESTGVVFAGWMAFLIRTVQFHLALLLAFIVAVALLIRARRLALAAVVPMLFTLVPAAMQFLPRPAPPTAIGKPLRIMSVNLLMANEDTDGIIEEIIAASPDVVFLQEYTPHWHQAVERRLGVDYPYESHIARDDSFGIAIRSRTPFAGPVDDRFRLGNSGVDQQRASIEFDGREYALYHIHLLPPRSFDYYKDQRIQFADLLDALAAEKKSYIVCGDFNFSETTPQHRQFMAAGIGEAHAQSATGRGATWPVNGVMRYITPGIRIDHVYLSSDLWATKCQTGIGRGSDHRPVVVDVVGTAAARPSTSQTVPFAAHSLEGLEAMLKKHCDDPDAPTRVRALIDSLASGASLPDQIDGVPVAAIALPGWWLRSKDVCELTVLSLGKRDADYDLSIFEQGKQVAELKAIVPTTNRATVGQFWLHTTQVQVDRHWRVVDPSPQDMNSADIYADEQAFQSVVRRFEAEKQRIQPFEVGVGKNKIRLTISSMPKRP
;
A
#
# COMPACT_ATOMS: atom_id res chain seq x y z
N MET A 1 -56.86 0.79 22.36
CA MET A 1 -56.55 -0.17 21.26
C MET A 1 -56.47 0.47 19.86
N GLY A 2 -57.22 1.54 19.54
CA GLY A 2 -57.19 2.17 18.20
C GLY A 2 -55.83 2.75 17.77
N ASN A 3 -55.08 3.36 18.70
CA ASN A 3 -53.77 3.97 18.41
C ASN A 3 -52.63 2.97 18.18
N LEU A 4 -52.72 1.74 18.72
CA LEU A 4 -51.73 0.69 18.42
C LEU A 4 -51.94 0.10 17.02
N ARG A 5 -53.19 -0.08 16.57
CA ARG A 5 -53.46 -0.61 15.22
C ARG A 5 -53.03 0.34 14.11
N THR A 6 -53.19 1.64 14.27
CA THR A 6 -52.72 2.66 13.29
C THR A 6 -51.22 2.86 13.32
N PHE A 7 -50.57 2.62 14.47
CA PHE A 7 -49.11 2.59 14.57
C PHE A 7 -48.50 1.33 13.92
N ILE A 8 -49.13 0.16 14.13
CA ILE A 8 -48.69 -1.13 13.58
C ILE A 8 -49.04 -1.27 12.09
N TRP A 9 -50.16 -0.68 11.63
CA TRP A 9 -50.65 -0.77 10.25
C TRP A 9 -51.14 0.58 9.72
N PRO A 10 -50.23 1.52 9.40
CA PRO A 10 -50.58 2.84 8.90
C PRO A 10 -51.35 2.76 7.59
N ASN A 11 -52.31 3.66 7.38
CA ASN A 11 -52.96 3.76 6.07
C ASN A 11 -51.96 4.20 4.99
N TRP A 12 -52.27 3.99 3.72
CA TRP A 12 -51.33 4.24 2.62
C TRP A 12 -50.77 5.68 2.59
N GLN A 13 -51.58 6.68 2.94
CA GLN A 13 -51.12 8.07 3.00
C GLN A 13 -50.11 8.31 4.14
N GLN A 14 -50.36 7.73 5.31
CA GLN A 14 -49.42 7.76 6.44
C GLN A 14 -48.13 7.01 6.08
N ARG A 15 -48.23 5.83 5.47
CA ARG A 15 -47.07 5.06 5.01
C ARG A 15 -46.24 5.83 3.99
N LYS A 16 -46.87 6.49 3.01
CA LYS A 16 -46.17 7.34 2.02
C LYS A 16 -45.42 8.49 2.68
N ARG A 17 -45.98 9.12 3.73
CA ARG A 17 -45.30 10.17 4.49
C ARG A 17 -44.10 9.62 5.27
N LEU A 18 -44.25 8.44 5.88
CA LEU A 18 -43.16 7.76 6.60
C LEU A 18 -42.01 7.38 5.66
N LEU A 19 -42.30 6.71 4.54
CA LEU A 19 -41.31 6.34 3.52
C LEU A 19 -40.52 7.55 3.00
N ARG A 20 -41.18 8.71 2.84
CA ARG A 20 -40.49 9.94 2.44
C ARG A 20 -39.56 10.47 3.53
N LYS A 21 -39.94 10.37 4.80
CA LYS A 21 -39.06 10.74 5.93
C LYS A 21 -37.87 9.80 6.02
N GLU A 22 -38.09 8.50 5.90
CA GLU A 22 -37.04 7.47 5.87
C GLU A 22 -36.07 7.72 4.72
N ALA A 23 -36.56 8.00 3.50
CA ALA A 23 -35.70 8.33 2.36
C ALA A 23 -34.85 9.59 2.61
N TRP A 24 -35.42 10.64 3.22
CA TRP A 24 -34.65 11.81 3.62
C TRP A 24 -33.60 11.51 4.68
N LEU A 25 -33.91 10.65 5.65
CA LEU A 25 -32.96 10.22 6.68
C LEU A 25 -31.78 9.44 6.06
N VAL A 26 -32.05 8.51 5.14
CA VAL A 26 -31.00 7.77 4.41
C VAL A 26 -30.11 8.74 3.63
N VAL A 27 -30.70 9.65 2.85
CA VAL A 27 -29.94 10.63 2.05
C VAL A 27 -29.11 11.54 2.94
N ALA A 28 -29.71 12.08 4.01
CA ALA A 28 -29.01 12.97 4.93
C ALA A 28 -27.88 12.26 5.69
N ALA A 29 -28.06 11.00 6.07
CA ALA A 29 -27.04 10.19 6.74
C ALA A 29 -25.90 9.78 5.81
N ALA A 30 -26.17 9.58 4.51
CA ALA A 30 -25.15 9.19 3.54
C ALA A 30 -23.98 10.17 3.47
N TYR A 31 -24.24 11.49 3.57
CA TYR A 31 -23.20 12.51 3.51
C TYR A 31 -22.15 12.38 4.62
N PRO A 32 -22.48 12.54 5.92
CA PRO A 32 -21.49 12.46 6.98
C PRO A 32 -20.83 11.07 7.05
N LEU A 33 -21.55 9.99 6.75
CA LEU A 33 -20.99 8.64 6.73
C LEU A 33 -19.93 8.47 5.64
N LEU A 34 -20.22 8.92 4.41
CA LEU A 34 -19.27 8.85 3.30
C LEU A 34 -18.08 9.79 3.54
N ILE A 35 -18.31 11.01 4.03
CA ILE A 35 -17.25 11.96 4.40
C ILE A 35 -16.34 11.34 5.46
N PHE A 36 -16.91 10.84 6.55
CA PHE A 36 -16.16 10.17 7.60
C PHE A 36 -15.34 9.01 7.04
N ALA A 37 -15.96 8.11 6.28
CA ALA A 37 -15.30 6.91 5.79
C ALA A 37 -14.16 7.18 4.80
N TRP A 38 -14.30 8.21 3.96
CA TRP A 38 -13.29 8.58 2.97
C TRP A 38 -12.19 9.51 3.50
N LEU A 39 -12.48 10.30 4.54
CA LEU A 39 -11.51 11.17 5.20
C LEU A 39 -10.85 10.52 6.42
N TRP A 40 -11.29 9.33 6.84
CA TRP A 40 -10.70 8.64 7.98
C TRP A 40 -9.21 8.35 7.73
N PRO A 41 -8.28 8.90 8.54
CA PRO A 41 -6.86 8.66 8.37
C PRO A 41 -6.54 7.20 8.68
N GLN A 42 -5.64 6.62 7.88
CA GLN A 42 -5.20 5.24 8.09
C GLN A 42 -3.87 5.27 8.83
N ASP A 43 -3.88 4.74 10.04
CA ASP A 43 -2.68 4.41 10.81
C ASP A 43 -2.75 2.92 11.11
N TRP A 44 -2.19 2.10 10.24
CA TRP A 44 -2.44 0.65 10.23
C TRP A 44 -2.01 -0.05 11.52
N ARG A 45 -0.96 0.45 12.17
CA ARG A 45 -0.35 -0.15 13.36
C ARG A 45 -0.89 0.42 14.68
N ASN A 46 -1.78 1.40 14.62
CA ASN A 46 -2.43 1.92 15.81
C ASN A 46 -3.57 1.00 16.28
N GLU A 47 -3.30 0.31 17.37
CA GLU A 47 -4.19 -0.66 18.00
C GLU A 47 -5.14 -0.06 19.04
N SER A 48 -5.15 1.27 19.22
CA SER A 48 -6.08 1.89 20.16
C SER A 48 -7.53 1.59 19.78
N THR A 49 -8.35 1.26 20.77
CA THR A 49 -9.75 0.85 20.55
C THR A 49 -10.53 1.88 19.72
N GLY A 50 -10.31 3.18 19.96
CA GLY A 50 -10.97 4.24 19.22
C GLY A 50 -10.59 4.27 17.74
N VAL A 51 -9.31 4.11 17.41
CA VAL A 51 -8.84 4.07 16.02
C VAL A 51 -9.30 2.81 15.31
N VAL A 52 -9.22 1.65 15.98
CA VAL A 52 -9.71 0.37 15.45
C VAL A 52 -11.21 0.45 15.17
N PHE A 53 -12.00 0.96 16.11
CA PHE A 53 -13.46 1.08 15.97
C PHE A 53 -13.85 1.99 14.81
N ALA A 54 -13.29 3.19 14.76
CA ALA A 54 -13.60 4.15 13.71
C ALA A 54 -13.09 3.70 12.34
N GLY A 55 -11.92 3.06 12.30
CA GLY A 55 -11.39 2.40 11.11
C GLY A 55 -12.32 1.30 10.61
N TRP A 56 -12.85 0.45 11.50
CA TRP A 56 -13.77 -0.63 11.15
C TRP A 56 -15.07 -0.07 10.58
N MET A 57 -15.62 1.00 11.17
CA MET A 57 -16.78 1.70 10.62
C MET A 57 -16.52 2.26 9.23
N ALA A 58 -15.39 2.97 9.04
CA ALA A 58 -15.00 3.49 7.73
C ALA A 58 -14.83 2.38 6.68
N PHE A 59 -14.21 1.27 7.09
CA PHE A 59 -14.03 0.08 6.27
C PHE A 59 -15.38 -0.53 5.84
N LEU A 60 -16.32 -0.72 6.76
CA LEU A 60 -17.64 -1.28 6.46
C LEU A 60 -18.45 -0.37 5.52
N ILE A 61 -18.48 0.94 5.80
CA ILE A 61 -19.17 1.93 4.95
C ILE A 61 -18.64 1.89 3.51
N ARG A 62 -17.30 1.82 3.35
CA ARG A 62 -16.68 1.73 2.02
C ARG A 62 -16.99 0.41 1.34
N THR A 63 -16.98 -0.70 2.08
CA THR A 63 -17.29 -2.04 1.55
C THR A 63 -18.71 -2.12 0.98
N VAL A 64 -19.70 -1.53 1.67
CA VAL A 64 -21.09 -1.52 1.19
C VAL A 64 -21.43 -0.32 0.31
N GLN A 65 -20.43 0.46 -0.14
CA GLN A 65 -20.62 1.68 -0.91
C GLN A 65 -21.48 1.46 -2.17
N PHE A 66 -21.25 0.38 -2.90
CA PHE A 66 -22.05 0.10 -4.10
C PHE A 66 -23.52 -0.21 -3.78
N HIS A 67 -23.79 -0.88 -2.67
CA HIS A 67 -25.15 -1.16 -2.20
C HIS A 67 -25.87 0.13 -1.82
N LEU A 68 -25.16 1.04 -1.14
CA LEU A 68 -25.65 2.38 -0.87
C LEU A 68 -25.94 3.14 -2.17
N ALA A 69 -25.09 3.00 -3.19
CA ALA A 69 -25.31 3.60 -4.51
C ALA A 69 -26.63 3.12 -5.15
N LEU A 70 -26.91 1.82 -5.12
CA LEU A 70 -28.16 1.26 -5.63
C LEU A 70 -29.38 1.74 -4.85
N LEU A 71 -29.30 1.79 -3.53
CA LEU A 71 -30.37 2.32 -2.68
C LEU A 71 -30.64 3.80 -3.00
N LEU A 72 -29.60 4.61 -3.15
CA LEU A 72 -29.73 6.02 -3.50
C LEU A 72 -30.28 6.20 -4.92
N ALA A 73 -29.86 5.38 -5.89
CA ALA A 73 -30.41 5.38 -7.24
C ALA A 73 -31.90 5.03 -7.25
N PHE A 74 -32.31 4.05 -6.45
CA PHE A 74 -33.73 3.73 -6.26
C PHE A 74 -34.50 4.91 -5.64
N ILE A 75 -33.95 5.56 -4.61
CA ILE A 75 -34.55 6.76 -4.00
C ILE A 75 -34.69 7.89 -5.03
N VAL A 76 -33.66 8.14 -5.86
CA VAL A 76 -33.72 9.14 -6.93
C VAL A 76 -34.84 8.80 -7.91
N ALA A 77 -34.91 7.57 -8.40
CA ALA A 77 -35.93 7.13 -9.34
C ALA A 77 -37.35 7.31 -8.78
N VAL A 78 -37.60 6.83 -7.56
CA VAL A 78 -38.91 6.99 -6.90
C VAL A 78 -39.23 8.46 -6.63
N ALA A 79 -38.25 9.25 -6.18
CA ALA A 79 -38.43 10.69 -5.93
C ALA A 79 -38.82 11.44 -7.21
N LEU A 80 -38.23 11.09 -8.37
CA LEU A 80 -38.61 11.64 -9.66
C LEU A 80 -40.04 11.24 -10.05
N LEU A 81 -40.41 9.97 -9.90
CA LEU A 81 -41.76 9.46 -10.20
C LEU A 81 -42.85 10.16 -9.37
N ILE A 82 -42.60 10.40 -8.08
CA ILE A 82 -43.54 11.12 -7.21
C ILE A 82 -43.37 12.64 -7.24
N ARG A 83 -42.55 13.17 -8.15
CA ARG A 83 -42.24 14.60 -8.34
C ARG A 83 -41.65 15.30 -7.10
N ALA A 84 -40.99 14.55 -6.21
CA ALA A 84 -40.26 15.07 -5.06
C ALA A 84 -38.86 15.60 -5.44
N ARG A 85 -38.80 16.62 -6.30
CA ARG A 85 -37.55 17.14 -6.91
C ARG A 85 -36.44 17.47 -5.92
N ARG A 86 -36.76 18.03 -4.74
CA ARG A 86 -35.77 18.35 -3.71
C ARG A 86 -35.07 17.10 -3.15
N LEU A 87 -35.82 16.02 -2.94
CA LEU A 87 -35.27 14.74 -2.47
C LEU A 87 -34.40 14.11 -3.55
N ALA A 88 -34.86 14.12 -4.80
CA ALA A 88 -34.07 13.63 -5.93
C ALA A 88 -32.74 14.40 -6.05
N LEU A 89 -32.77 15.73 -6.02
CA LEU A 89 -31.57 16.57 -6.10
C LEU A 89 -30.59 16.28 -4.95
N ALA A 90 -31.08 16.15 -3.72
CA ALA A 90 -30.26 15.82 -2.57
C ALA A 90 -29.66 14.40 -2.65
N ALA A 91 -30.40 13.43 -3.20
CA ALA A 91 -29.93 12.05 -3.31
C ALA A 91 -28.92 11.85 -4.46
N VAL A 92 -28.97 12.66 -5.52
CA VAL A 92 -28.10 12.53 -6.70
C VAL A 92 -26.62 12.69 -6.35
N VAL A 93 -26.25 13.60 -5.45
CA VAL A 93 -24.83 13.84 -5.12
C VAL A 93 -24.15 12.61 -4.50
N PRO A 94 -24.62 12.05 -3.37
CA PRO A 94 -24.02 10.84 -2.81
C PRO A 94 -24.24 9.62 -3.72
N MET A 95 -25.32 9.58 -4.51
CA MET A 95 -25.51 8.53 -5.52
C MET A 95 -24.38 8.55 -6.55
N LEU A 96 -24.08 9.71 -7.15
CA LEU A 96 -23.01 9.82 -8.15
C LEU A 96 -21.64 9.54 -7.53
N PHE A 97 -21.36 10.08 -6.35
CA PHE A 97 -20.11 9.82 -5.63
C PHE A 97 -19.86 8.31 -5.42
N THR A 98 -20.91 7.56 -5.10
CA THR A 98 -20.79 6.13 -4.82
C THR A 98 -20.88 5.25 -6.08
N LEU A 99 -21.66 5.65 -7.08
CA LEU A 99 -21.94 4.88 -8.30
C LEU A 99 -20.88 5.08 -9.39
N VAL A 100 -20.39 6.30 -9.58
CA VAL A 100 -19.44 6.63 -10.65
C VAL A 100 -18.18 5.77 -10.58
N PRO A 101 -17.49 5.59 -9.43
CA PRO A 101 -16.31 4.73 -9.36
C PRO A 101 -16.58 3.30 -9.81
N ALA A 102 -17.74 2.74 -9.47
CA ALA A 102 -18.14 1.41 -9.92
C ALA A 102 -18.44 1.36 -11.43
N ALA A 103 -19.06 2.40 -11.98
CA ALA A 103 -19.30 2.53 -13.42
C ALA A 103 -18.01 2.68 -14.22
N MET A 104 -17.01 3.40 -13.69
CA MET A 104 -15.70 3.58 -14.34
C MET A 104 -14.93 2.26 -14.50
N GLN A 105 -15.23 1.23 -13.70
CA GLN A 105 -14.62 -0.11 -13.86
C GLN A 105 -15.03 -0.82 -15.16
N PHE A 106 -16.10 -0.37 -15.82
CA PHE A 106 -16.55 -0.88 -17.12
C PHE A 106 -16.02 -0.07 -18.30
N LEU A 107 -15.30 1.04 -18.05
CA LEU A 107 -14.72 1.82 -19.13
C LEU A 107 -13.43 1.15 -19.63
N PRO A 108 -13.21 1.11 -20.96
CA PRO A 108 -11.96 0.64 -21.53
C PRO A 108 -10.77 1.42 -20.95
N ARG A 109 -9.73 0.70 -20.54
CA ARG A 109 -8.45 1.29 -20.11
C ARG A 109 -7.52 1.50 -21.32
N PRO A 110 -6.49 2.36 -21.18
CA PRO A 110 -5.45 2.50 -22.21
C PRO A 110 -4.92 1.13 -22.63
N ALA A 111 -4.53 1.01 -23.89
CA ALA A 111 -4.01 -0.24 -24.44
C ALA A 111 -2.88 -0.78 -23.54
N PRO A 112 -2.81 -2.12 -23.34
CA PRO A 112 -1.74 -2.73 -22.57
C PRO A 112 -0.39 -2.26 -23.11
N PRO A 113 0.60 -2.00 -22.25
CA PRO A 113 1.97 -1.81 -22.69
C PRO A 113 2.40 -2.97 -23.59
N THR A 114 3.35 -2.74 -24.50
CA THR A 114 3.87 -3.81 -25.36
C THR A 114 4.32 -4.99 -24.49
N ALA A 115 3.57 -6.07 -24.55
CA ALA A 115 3.81 -7.29 -23.80
C ALA A 115 5.12 -7.91 -24.26
N ILE A 116 5.92 -8.39 -23.30
CA ILE A 116 7.09 -9.23 -23.57
C ILE A 116 6.69 -10.67 -23.23
N GLY A 117 7.05 -11.59 -24.13
CA GLY A 117 6.93 -13.01 -23.87
C GLY A 117 5.52 -13.59 -23.93
N LYS A 118 5.41 -14.83 -23.46
CA LYS A 118 4.12 -15.51 -23.26
C LYS A 118 3.55 -15.11 -21.90
N PRO A 119 2.22 -14.87 -21.79
CA PRO A 119 1.61 -14.58 -20.51
C PRO A 119 1.77 -15.74 -19.51
N LEU A 120 2.08 -15.42 -18.26
CA LEU A 120 1.91 -16.32 -17.12
C LEU A 120 0.44 -16.30 -16.71
N ARG A 121 -0.25 -17.43 -16.82
CA ARG A 121 -1.62 -17.57 -16.32
C ARG A 121 -1.59 -17.98 -14.86
N ILE A 122 -2.27 -17.22 -14.02
CA ILE A 122 -2.48 -17.59 -12.62
C ILE A 122 -3.96 -17.73 -12.29
N MET A 123 -4.27 -18.57 -11.31
CA MET A 123 -5.60 -18.71 -10.74
C MET A 123 -5.52 -18.66 -9.22
N SER A 124 -6.33 -17.81 -8.59
CA SER A 124 -6.48 -17.76 -7.14
C SER A 124 -7.91 -18.13 -6.75
N VAL A 125 -8.07 -18.97 -5.72
CA VAL A 125 -9.38 -19.43 -5.28
C VAL A 125 -9.41 -19.75 -3.78
N ASN A 126 -10.35 -19.12 -3.07
CA ASN A 126 -10.80 -19.60 -1.77
C ASN A 126 -11.75 -20.79 -1.99
N LEU A 127 -11.37 -21.94 -1.45
CA LEU A 127 -12.01 -23.22 -1.71
C LEU A 127 -13.28 -23.47 -0.89
N LEU A 128 -13.54 -22.64 0.13
CA LEU A 128 -14.49 -22.91 1.21
C LEU A 128 -14.13 -24.20 1.97
N MET A 129 -13.62 -24.06 3.20
CA MET A 129 -13.17 -25.20 4.02
C MET A 129 -14.27 -26.23 4.27
N ALA A 130 -15.54 -25.78 4.27
CA ALA A 130 -16.72 -26.61 4.48
C ALA A 130 -17.23 -27.29 3.21
N ASN A 131 -16.60 -27.08 2.05
CA ASN A 131 -17.04 -27.68 0.80
C ASN A 131 -16.64 -29.17 0.73
N GLU A 132 -17.63 -30.04 0.75
CA GLU A 132 -17.45 -31.49 0.61
C GLU A 132 -17.38 -31.93 -0.87
N ASP A 133 -17.99 -31.17 -1.80
CA ASP A 133 -17.98 -31.41 -3.25
C ASP A 133 -16.83 -30.64 -3.92
N THR A 134 -15.67 -31.30 -3.96
CA THR A 134 -14.42 -30.71 -4.48
C THR A 134 -14.35 -30.65 -6.01
N ASP A 135 -15.18 -31.44 -6.71
CA ASP A 135 -15.12 -31.59 -8.17
C ASP A 135 -15.41 -30.26 -8.88
N GLY A 136 -16.34 -29.47 -8.36
CA GLY A 136 -16.74 -28.20 -8.98
C GLY A 136 -15.55 -27.25 -9.23
N ILE A 137 -14.76 -26.96 -8.19
CA ILE A 137 -13.60 -26.08 -8.31
C ILE A 137 -12.45 -26.76 -9.07
N ILE A 138 -12.23 -28.06 -8.86
CA ILE A 138 -11.17 -28.80 -9.57
C ILE A 138 -11.40 -28.75 -11.09
N GLU A 139 -12.64 -28.94 -11.56
CA GLU A 139 -12.98 -28.82 -12.98
C GLU A 139 -12.76 -27.39 -13.50
N GLU A 140 -13.02 -26.36 -12.68
CA GLU A 140 -12.69 -24.97 -13.05
C GLU A 140 -11.18 -24.75 -13.17
N ILE A 141 -10.36 -25.35 -12.30
CA ILE A 141 -8.89 -25.28 -12.39
C ILE A 141 -8.40 -25.99 -13.66
N ILE A 142 -8.90 -27.19 -13.95
CA ILE A 142 -8.56 -27.95 -15.17
C ILE A 142 -8.93 -27.14 -16.41
N ALA A 143 -10.15 -26.59 -16.46
CA ALA A 143 -10.63 -25.81 -17.59
C ALA A 143 -9.87 -24.50 -17.80
N ALA A 144 -9.50 -23.81 -16.73
CA ALA A 144 -8.69 -22.59 -16.80
C ALA A 144 -7.24 -22.87 -17.19
N SER A 145 -6.73 -24.05 -16.83
CA SER A 145 -5.37 -24.52 -17.09
C SER A 145 -4.29 -23.49 -16.71
N PRO A 146 -4.29 -22.94 -15.48
CA PRO A 146 -3.29 -21.97 -15.05
C PRO A 146 -1.88 -22.57 -15.00
N ASP A 147 -0.85 -21.73 -15.08
CA ASP A 147 0.54 -22.11 -14.82
C ASP A 147 0.80 -22.25 -13.31
N VAL A 148 0.18 -21.37 -12.50
CA VAL A 148 0.24 -21.40 -11.04
C VAL A 148 -1.17 -21.25 -10.44
N VAL A 149 -1.49 -22.10 -9.46
CA VAL A 149 -2.74 -22.05 -8.71
C VAL A 149 -2.49 -21.76 -7.23
N PHE A 150 -3.26 -20.82 -6.69
CA PHE A 150 -3.24 -20.38 -5.29
C PHE A 150 -4.57 -20.77 -4.64
N LEU A 151 -4.49 -21.54 -3.56
CA LEU A 151 -5.61 -22.20 -2.91
C LEU A 151 -5.72 -21.74 -1.45
N GLN A 152 -6.79 -21.03 -1.10
CA GLN A 152 -7.11 -20.65 0.29
C GLN A 152 -8.19 -21.57 0.88
N GLU A 153 -8.32 -21.59 2.21
CA GLU A 153 -9.19 -22.51 2.96
C GLU A 153 -8.89 -24.00 2.67
N TYR A 154 -7.60 -24.31 2.56
CA TYR A 154 -7.10 -25.62 2.14
C TYR A 154 -7.09 -26.63 3.29
N THR A 155 -8.04 -27.56 3.28
CA THR A 155 -8.18 -28.61 4.30
C THR A 155 -7.47 -29.91 3.89
N PRO A 156 -7.29 -30.88 4.82
CA PRO A 156 -6.82 -32.21 4.47
C PRO A 156 -7.71 -32.92 3.42
N HIS A 157 -9.03 -32.66 3.44
CA HIS A 157 -9.97 -33.14 2.42
C HIS A 157 -9.65 -32.56 1.04
N TRP A 158 -9.43 -31.24 0.98
CA TRP A 158 -8.99 -30.57 -0.23
C TRP A 158 -7.63 -31.09 -0.72
N HIS A 159 -6.67 -31.30 0.19
CA HIS A 159 -5.37 -31.83 -0.17
C HIS A 159 -5.46 -33.19 -0.88
N GLN A 160 -6.23 -34.14 -0.36
CA GLN A 160 -6.40 -35.44 -0.98
C GLN A 160 -7.06 -35.36 -2.37
N ALA A 161 -8.06 -34.49 -2.53
CA ALA A 161 -8.75 -34.31 -3.79
C ALA A 161 -7.86 -33.65 -4.85
N VAL A 162 -7.17 -32.58 -4.48
CA VAL A 162 -6.24 -31.84 -5.36
C VAL A 162 -5.06 -32.72 -5.74
N GLU A 163 -4.46 -33.46 -4.80
CA GLU A 163 -3.37 -34.39 -5.10
C GLU A 163 -3.79 -35.43 -6.14
N ARG A 164 -4.94 -36.07 -5.93
CA ARG A 164 -5.45 -37.11 -6.83
C ARG A 164 -5.74 -36.58 -8.24
N ARG A 165 -6.26 -35.37 -8.36
CA ARG A 165 -6.80 -34.83 -9.61
C ARG A 165 -5.83 -33.93 -10.36
N LEU A 166 -4.94 -33.24 -9.64
CA LEU A 166 -4.08 -32.18 -10.17
C LEU A 166 -2.59 -32.43 -9.90
N GLY A 167 -2.21 -33.38 -9.04
CA GLY A 167 -0.82 -33.59 -8.63
C GLY A 167 0.15 -33.90 -9.79
N VAL A 168 -0.33 -34.57 -10.84
CA VAL A 168 0.47 -34.86 -12.04
C VAL A 168 0.71 -33.60 -12.88
N ASP A 169 -0.31 -32.76 -13.05
CA ASP A 169 -0.24 -31.55 -13.87
C ASP A 169 0.44 -30.37 -13.14
N TYR A 170 0.35 -30.36 -11.80
CA TYR A 170 0.91 -29.34 -10.89
C TYR A 170 1.83 -29.97 -9.84
N PRO A 171 2.97 -30.57 -10.26
CA PRO A 171 3.82 -31.37 -9.38
C PRO A 171 4.66 -30.54 -8.41
N TYR A 172 4.81 -29.24 -8.65
CA TYR A 172 5.57 -28.34 -7.78
C TYR A 172 4.62 -27.67 -6.79
N GLU A 173 4.70 -28.03 -5.52
CA GLU A 173 3.79 -27.50 -4.51
C GLU A 173 4.46 -27.09 -3.20
N SER A 174 3.76 -26.25 -2.45
CA SER A 174 3.96 -26.00 -1.03
C SER A 174 2.59 -25.81 -0.39
N HIS A 175 2.32 -26.49 0.71
CA HIS A 175 1.01 -26.44 1.35
C HIS A 175 1.09 -26.54 2.87
N ILE A 176 0.10 -25.93 3.52
CA ILE A 176 -0.22 -26.11 4.94
C ILE A 176 -1.71 -26.41 5.01
N ALA A 177 -2.05 -27.70 5.12
CA ALA A 177 -3.44 -28.13 5.26
C ALA A 177 -3.92 -27.94 6.70
N ARG A 178 -5.11 -27.37 6.88
CA ARG A 178 -5.68 -27.08 8.21
C ARG A 178 -7.17 -27.41 8.24
N ASP A 179 -7.68 -27.83 9.39
CA ASP A 179 -9.12 -28.08 9.59
C ASP A 179 -9.93 -26.80 9.85
N ASP A 180 -9.28 -25.63 9.81
CA ASP A 180 -9.90 -24.31 9.87
C ASP A 180 -9.79 -23.57 8.52
N SER A 181 -10.31 -22.34 8.46
CA SER A 181 -10.31 -21.50 7.25
C SER A 181 -8.93 -20.93 6.89
N PHE A 182 -7.83 -21.35 7.52
CA PHE A 182 -6.51 -20.73 7.32
C PHE A 182 -5.50 -21.63 6.63
N GLY A 183 -5.93 -22.79 6.14
CA GLY A 183 -5.08 -23.62 5.29
C GLY A 183 -4.81 -22.94 3.94
N ILE A 184 -3.61 -23.13 3.41
CA ILE A 184 -3.15 -22.54 2.15
C ILE A 184 -2.32 -23.54 1.34
N ALA A 185 -2.40 -23.46 0.01
CA ALA A 185 -1.50 -24.16 -0.89
C ALA A 185 -1.20 -23.36 -2.15
N ILE A 186 0.03 -23.47 -2.63
CA ILE A 186 0.44 -23.01 -3.95
C ILE A 186 0.91 -24.22 -4.75
N ARG A 187 0.43 -24.36 -5.99
CA ARG A 187 0.89 -25.41 -6.92
C ARG A 187 1.22 -24.83 -8.28
N SER A 188 2.23 -25.37 -8.93
CA SER A 188 2.78 -24.85 -10.19
C SER A 188 3.07 -25.98 -11.17
N ARG A 189 2.93 -25.68 -12.46
CA ARG A 189 3.34 -26.57 -13.57
C ARG A 189 4.84 -26.57 -13.78
N THR A 190 5.51 -25.48 -13.42
CA THR A 190 6.97 -25.30 -13.54
C THR A 190 7.61 -25.19 -12.14
N PRO A 191 8.90 -25.58 -12.00
CA PRO A 191 9.60 -25.45 -10.73
C PRO A 191 9.59 -24.02 -10.21
N PHE A 192 9.49 -23.88 -8.89
CA PHE A 192 9.81 -22.61 -8.24
C PHE A 192 11.30 -22.30 -8.41
N ALA A 193 11.65 -21.03 -8.59
CA ALA A 193 13.02 -20.54 -8.75
C ALA A 193 13.82 -20.51 -7.44
N GLY A 194 13.33 -21.18 -6.39
CA GLY A 194 13.92 -21.21 -5.06
C GLY A 194 13.00 -21.85 -4.03
N PRO A 195 13.43 -21.92 -2.76
CA PRO A 195 12.56 -22.40 -1.69
C PRO A 195 11.33 -21.50 -1.55
N VAL A 196 10.19 -22.12 -1.27
CA VAL A 196 8.97 -21.41 -0.88
C VAL A 196 9.07 -21.12 0.61
N ASP A 197 8.92 -19.85 1.00
CA ASP A 197 8.62 -19.49 2.38
C ASP A 197 7.14 -19.78 2.61
N ASP A 198 6.86 -20.93 3.22
CA ASP A 198 5.50 -21.45 3.43
C ASP A 198 4.82 -20.87 4.68
N ARG A 199 5.56 -20.11 5.48
CA ARG A 199 5.12 -19.48 6.73
C ARG A 199 5.47 -18.00 6.74
N PHE A 200 5.26 -17.33 5.61
CA PHE A 200 5.47 -15.90 5.48
C PHE A 200 4.55 -15.16 6.48
N ARG A 201 5.14 -14.59 7.54
CA ARG A 201 4.37 -14.08 8.68
C ARG A 201 3.88 -12.66 8.42
N LEU A 202 2.57 -12.48 8.56
CA LEU A 202 1.93 -11.17 8.59
C LEU A 202 1.09 -11.04 9.87
N GLY A 203 1.14 -9.87 10.52
CA GLY A 203 0.39 -9.59 11.73
C GLY A 203 0.76 -10.49 12.90
N ASN A 204 -0.14 -10.54 13.89
CA ASN A 204 0.09 -11.22 15.17
C ASN A 204 -0.73 -12.50 15.35
N SER A 205 -1.70 -12.77 14.47
CA SER A 205 -2.60 -13.93 14.58
C SER A 205 -1.96 -15.28 14.29
N GLY A 206 -0.78 -15.31 13.65
CA GLY A 206 -0.12 -16.56 13.29
C GLY A 206 -0.81 -17.31 12.15
N VAL A 207 -1.59 -16.61 11.32
CA VAL A 207 -2.13 -17.15 10.06
C VAL A 207 -1.00 -17.16 9.04
N ASP A 208 -0.63 -18.37 8.59
CA ASP A 208 0.42 -18.57 7.61
C ASP A 208 0.04 -17.94 6.25
N GLN A 209 1.04 -17.47 5.52
CA GLN A 209 0.95 -16.97 4.14
C GLN A 209 2.12 -17.58 3.36
N GLN A 210 2.17 -17.44 2.04
CA GLN A 210 3.32 -17.98 1.28
C GLN A 210 3.99 -16.93 0.41
N ARG A 211 5.32 -17.02 0.34
CA ARG A 211 6.14 -16.28 -0.62
C ARG A 211 6.99 -17.27 -1.41
N ALA A 212 6.77 -17.32 -2.71
CA ALA A 212 7.54 -18.14 -3.64
C ALA A 212 8.29 -17.27 -4.66
N SER A 213 9.15 -17.88 -5.46
CA SER A 213 9.70 -17.25 -6.67
C SER A 213 9.43 -18.17 -7.86
N ILE A 214 9.11 -17.59 -9.02
CA ILE A 214 8.91 -18.32 -10.26
C ILE A 214 9.69 -17.64 -11.38
N GLU A 215 10.21 -18.43 -12.32
CA GLU A 215 10.78 -17.90 -13.54
C GLU A 215 9.75 -17.97 -14.67
N PHE A 216 9.48 -16.84 -15.33
CA PHE A 216 8.77 -16.82 -16.60
C PHE A 216 9.33 -15.71 -17.50
N ASP A 217 9.30 -15.90 -18.82
CA ASP A 217 9.91 -14.96 -19.79
C ASP A 217 11.39 -14.64 -19.51
N GLY A 218 12.14 -15.61 -18.96
CA GLY A 218 13.56 -15.47 -18.63
C GLY A 218 13.86 -14.51 -17.47
N ARG A 219 12.87 -14.20 -16.64
CA ARG A 219 13.01 -13.36 -15.44
C ARG A 219 12.37 -14.04 -14.24
N GLU A 220 12.96 -13.80 -13.06
CA GLU A 220 12.39 -14.25 -11.80
C GLU A 220 11.42 -13.23 -11.22
N TYR A 221 10.27 -13.72 -10.77
CA TYR A 221 9.21 -12.94 -10.13
C TYR A 221 8.90 -13.51 -8.75
N ALA A 222 8.61 -12.64 -7.79
CA ALA A 222 8.10 -13.06 -6.50
C ALA A 222 6.57 -13.29 -6.56
N LEU A 223 6.12 -14.38 -5.96
CA LEU A 223 4.71 -14.70 -5.82
C LEU A 223 4.32 -14.61 -4.35
N TYR A 224 3.37 -13.77 -4.02
CA TYR A 224 2.79 -13.65 -2.68
C TYR A 224 1.38 -14.23 -2.68
N HIS A 225 1.19 -15.27 -1.88
CA HIS A 225 -0.08 -15.94 -1.67
C HIS A 225 -0.68 -15.48 -0.34
N ILE A 226 -1.75 -14.69 -0.42
CA ILE A 226 -2.28 -13.94 0.71
C ILE A 226 -3.71 -14.37 1.06
N HIS A 227 -3.94 -14.71 2.33
CA HIS A 227 -5.26 -14.87 2.94
C HIS A 227 -5.31 -14.04 4.23
N LEU A 228 -5.79 -12.79 4.13
CA LEU A 228 -5.88 -11.89 5.29
C LEU A 228 -7.09 -12.23 6.15
N LEU A 229 -7.03 -11.91 7.44
CA LEU A 229 -8.13 -12.15 8.36
C LEU A 229 -9.42 -11.45 7.91
N PRO A 230 -10.58 -12.13 7.97
CA PRO A 230 -11.86 -11.50 7.66
C PRO A 230 -12.26 -10.48 8.72
N PRO A 231 -12.78 -9.29 8.37
CA PRO A 231 -13.07 -8.19 9.29
C PRO A 231 -14.37 -8.41 10.08
N ARG A 232 -14.64 -9.65 10.52
CA ARG A 232 -15.88 -10.11 11.18
C ARG A 232 -15.96 -9.77 12.66
N SER A 233 -14.85 -9.36 13.26
CA SER A 233 -14.75 -8.92 14.66
C SER A 233 -13.73 -7.80 14.80
N PHE A 234 -13.76 -7.07 15.92
CA PHE A 234 -12.79 -6.01 16.19
C PHE A 234 -11.35 -6.53 16.25
N ASP A 235 -11.13 -7.69 16.88
CA ASP A 235 -9.78 -8.26 16.98
C ASP A 235 -9.26 -8.72 15.63
N TYR A 236 -10.13 -9.30 14.79
CA TYR A 236 -9.74 -9.71 13.44
C TYR A 236 -9.44 -8.49 12.57
N TYR A 237 -10.27 -7.44 12.64
CA TYR A 237 -10.02 -6.22 11.89
C TYR A 237 -8.75 -5.49 12.36
N LYS A 238 -8.50 -5.48 13.67
CA LYS A 238 -7.27 -4.94 14.26
C LYS A 238 -6.05 -5.64 13.66
N ASP A 239 -6.03 -6.97 13.68
CA ASP A 239 -4.89 -7.73 13.17
C ASP A 239 -4.80 -7.69 11.64
N GLN A 240 -5.93 -7.72 10.91
CA GLN A 240 -5.95 -7.53 9.45
C GLN A 240 -5.24 -6.24 9.02
N ARG A 241 -5.40 -5.14 9.77
CA ARG A 241 -4.70 -3.87 9.49
C ARG A 241 -3.19 -4.02 9.65
N ILE A 242 -2.73 -4.75 10.65
CA ILE A 242 -1.31 -5.03 10.87
C ILE A 242 -0.79 -5.95 9.76
N GLN A 243 -1.52 -7.03 9.43
CA GLN A 243 -1.17 -7.91 8.31
C GLN A 243 -1.00 -7.13 7.00
N PHE A 244 -1.90 -6.20 6.72
CA PHE A 244 -1.81 -5.33 5.55
C PHE A 244 -0.59 -4.39 5.60
N ALA A 245 -0.26 -3.84 6.77
CA ALA A 245 0.92 -2.99 6.95
C ALA A 245 2.22 -3.77 6.74
N ASP A 246 2.31 -4.97 7.30
CA ASP A 246 3.48 -5.85 7.14
C ASP A 246 3.63 -6.28 5.69
N LEU A 247 2.51 -6.54 4.98
CA LEU A 247 2.53 -6.84 3.56
C LEU A 247 3.03 -5.65 2.74
N LEU A 248 2.59 -4.43 3.04
CA LEU A 248 3.11 -3.22 2.38
C LEU A 248 4.62 -3.08 2.54
N ASP A 249 5.13 -3.28 3.75
CA ASP A 249 6.56 -3.17 4.03
C ASP A 249 7.35 -4.26 3.30
N ALA A 250 6.83 -5.50 3.29
CA ALA A 250 7.45 -6.60 2.56
C ALA A 250 7.48 -6.34 1.04
N LEU A 251 6.41 -5.82 0.46
CA LEU A 251 6.35 -5.48 -0.97
C LEU A 251 7.23 -4.28 -1.32
N ALA A 252 7.43 -3.34 -0.39
CA ALA A 252 8.35 -2.23 -0.56
C ALA A 252 9.82 -2.68 -0.49
N ALA A 253 10.12 -3.73 0.29
CA ALA A 253 11.44 -4.32 0.42
C ALA A 253 11.77 -5.37 -0.66
N GLU A 254 10.76 -5.87 -1.39
CA GLU A 254 10.94 -6.89 -2.43
C GLU A 254 11.71 -6.31 -3.62
N LYS A 255 12.77 -7.02 -4.00
CA LYS A 255 13.69 -6.62 -5.08
C LYS A 255 13.25 -7.14 -6.43
N LYS A 256 12.49 -8.24 -6.45
CA LYS A 256 11.91 -8.82 -7.66
C LYS A 256 10.62 -8.11 -8.02
N SER A 257 10.30 -8.09 -9.30
CA SER A 257 8.93 -7.83 -9.74
C SER A 257 8.01 -8.88 -9.15
N TYR A 258 6.80 -8.50 -8.76
CA TYR A 258 5.96 -9.36 -7.93
C TYR A 258 4.50 -9.42 -8.35
N ILE A 259 3.90 -10.56 -8.05
CA ILE A 259 2.47 -10.82 -8.15
C ILE A 259 1.97 -11.16 -6.76
N VAL A 260 0.95 -10.45 -6.28
CA VAL A 260 0.33 -10.65 -4.97
C VAL A 260 -1.12 -11.03 -5.19
N CYS A 261 -1.55 -12.20 -4.72
CA CYS A 261 -2.89 -12.69 -4.99
C CYS A 261 -3.47 -13.52 -3.85
N GLY A 262 -4.80 -13.60 -3.82
CA GLY A 262 -5.53 -14.35 -2.80
C GLY A 262 -6.74 -13.59 -2.27
N ASP A 263 -7.30 -14.07 -1.17
CA ASP A 263 -8.42 -13.45 -0.47
C ASP A 263 -7.88 -12.42 0.53
N PHE A 264 -8.04 -11.14 0.17
CA PHE A 264 -7.59 -10.04 1.01
C PHE A 264 -8.64 -9.62 2.04
N ASN A 265 -9.85 -10.17 1.97
CA ASN A 265 -10.96 -9.81 2.84
C ASN A 265 -11.25 -8.29 2.89
N PHE A 266 -10.92 -7.58 1.82
CA PHE A 266 -11.23 -6.17 1.61
C PHE A 266 -11.63 -5.90 0.16
N SER A 267 -12.46 -4.88 -0.07
CA SER A 267 -12.94 -4.54 -1.42
C SER A 267 -12.16 -3.44 -2.12
N GLU A 268 -12.39 -3.27 -3.42
CA GLU A 268 -11.74 -2.25 -4.25
C GLU A 268 -12.04 -0.82 -3.81
N THR A 269 -13.05 -0.64 -2.97
CA THR A 269 -13.39 0.66 -2.40
C THR A 269 -12.76 0.90 -1.05
N THR A 270 -12.10 -0.06 -0.38
CA THR A 270 -11.58 0.12 0.99
C THR A 270 -10.28 0.93 1.04
N PRO A 271 -9.86 1.40 2.22
CA PRO A 271 -8.60 2.13 2.35
C PRO A 271 -7.36 1.31 1.97
N GLN A 272 -7.38 -0.02 2.19
CA GLN A 272 -6.28 -0.92 1.85
C GLN A 272 -6.01 -0.94 0.34
N HIS A 273 -7.04 -1.18 -0.47
CA HIS A 273 -6.92 -1.15 -1.94
C HIS A 273 -6.35 0.21 -2.41
N ARG A 274 -6.86 1.31 -1.85
CA ARG A 274 -6.38 2.67 -2.19
C ARG A 274 -4.90 2.85 -1.86
N GLN A 275 -4.43 2.28 -0.76
CA GLN A 275 -3.02 2.36 -0.37
C GLN A 275 -2.10 1.60 -1.33
N PHE A 276 -2.51 0.41 -1.81
CA PHE A 276 -1.80 -0.27 -2.89
C PHE A 276 -1.75 0.57 -4.17
N MET A 277 -2.88 1.17 -4.58
CA MET A 277 -2.90 2.02 -5.77
C MET A 277 -1.98 3.25 -5.61
N ALA A 278 -1.97 3.87 -4.41
CA ALA A 278 -1.10 4.99 -4.10
C ALA A 278 0.39 4.62 -4.08
N ALA A 279 0.73 3.37 -3.75
CA ALA A 279 2.09 2.84 -3.82
C ALA A 279 2.57 2.61 -5.27
N GLY A 280 1.68 2.64 -6.25
CA GLY A 280 1.95 2.33 -7.66
C GLY A 280 1.78 0.85 -8.01
N ILE A 281 1.14 0.09 -7.13
CA ILE A 281 0.83 -1.32 -7.34
C ILE A 281 -0.42 -1.40 -8.22
N GLY A 282 -0.35 -2.09 -9.35
CA GLY A 282 -1.47 -2.28 -10.27
C GLY A 282 -2.45 -3.32 -9.75
N GLU A 283 -3.72 -3.22 -10.13
CA GLU A 283 -4.74 -4.25 -9.86
C GLU A 283 -5.26 -4.85 -11.16
N ALA A 284 -5.34 -6.17 -11.24
CA ALA A 284 -5.56 -6.90 -12.48
C ALA A 284 -6.96 -6.67 -13.10
N HIS A 285 -8.04 -6.64 -12.30
CA HIS A 285 -9.37 -6.32 -12.81
C HIS A 285 -9.41 -4.89 -13.36
N ALA A 286 -8.80 -3.95 -12.63
CA ALA A 286 -8.69 -2.56 -13.04
C ALA A 286 -7.92 -2.41 -14.35
N GLN A 287 -6.79 -3.11 -14.54
CA GLN A 287 -5.98 -3.06 -15.76
C GLN A 287 -6.66 -3.68 -16.97
N SER A 288 -7.39 -4.78 -16.79
CA SER A 288 -8.05 -5.53 -17.87
C SER A 288 -9.46 -5.04 -18.24
N ALA A 289 -10.00 -4.07 -17.49
CA ALA A 289 -11.31 -3.44 -17.72
C ALA A 289 -12.49 -4.44 -17.79
N THR A 290 -12.44 -5.51 -17.00
CA THR A 290 -13.47 -6.57 -16.99
C THR A 290 -14.65 -6.32 -16.04
N GLY A 291 -14.83 -5.07 -15.61
CA GLY A 291 -15.90 -4.65 -14.72
C GLY A 291 -15.62 -4.93 -13.25
N ARG A 292 -16.69 -5.09 -12.45
CA ARG A 292 -16.60 -5.22 -10.99
C ARG A 292 -15.96 -6.51 -10.49
N GLY A 293 -16.04 -7.60 -11.25
CA GLY A 293 -15.39 -8.86 -10.86
C GLY A 293 -15.76 -9.33 -9.45
N ALA A 294 -17.02 -9.22 -9.04
CA ALA A 294 -17.42 -9.62 -7.69
C ALA A 294 -17.13 -11.11 -7.45
N THR A 295 -16.44 -11.41 -6.36
CA THR A 295 -15.99 -12.76 -6.00
C THR A 295 -16.81 -13.35 -4.86
N TRP A 296 -17.43 -12.54 -4.00
CA TRP A 296 -18.18 -13.01 -2.83
C TRP A 296 -19.44 -12.17 -2.54
N PRO A 297 -20.55 -12.74 -2.02
CA PRO A 297 -20.81 -14.16 -1.86
C PRO A 297 -21.44 -14.79 -3.12
N VAL A 298 -21.12 -16.06 -3.39
CA VAL A 298 -21.60 -16.82 -4.56
C VAL A 298 -22.71 -17.82 -4.20
N ASN A 299 -22.87 -18.15 -2.93
CA ASN A 299 -23.87 -19.08 -2.44
C ASN A 299 -24.91 -18.39 -1.53
N GLY A 300 -25.93 -19.15 -1.13
CA GLY A 300 -27.00 -18.67 -0.26
C GLY A 300 -27.97 -17.67 -0.91
N VAL A 301 -28.92 -17.18 -0.11
CA VAL A 301 -29.95 -16.22 -0.57
C VAL A 301 -29.32 -14.90 -1.00
N MET A 302 -28.22 -14.50 -0.34
CA MET A 302 -27.53 -13.21 -0.54
C MET A 302 -27.10 -13.00 -2.00
N ARG A 303 -26.71 -14.06 -2.72
CA ARG A 303 -26.33 -13.97 -4.15
C ARG A 303 -27.44 -13.45 -5.08
N TYR A 304 -28.71 -13.61 -4.67
CA TYR A 304 -29.88 -13.23 -5.47
C TYR A 304 -30.47 -11.87 -5.07
N ILE A 305 -30.18 -11.41 -3.86
CA ILE A 305 -30.79 -10.19 -3.30
C ILE A 305 -29.84 -9.01 -3.32
N THR A 306 -28.52 -9.24 -3.36
CA THR A 306 -27.53 -8.17 -3.36
C THR A 306 -26.39 -8.45 -4.33
N PRO A 307 -25.89 -7.45 -5.07
CA PRO A 307 -24.68 -7.60 -5.87
C PRO A 307 -23.48 -7.98 -4.99
N GLY A 308 -22.66 -8.95 -5.41
CA GLY A 308 -21.45 -9.30 -4.67
C GLY A 308 -20.41 -8.16 -4.59
N ILE A 309 -19.42 -8.37 -3.74
CA ILE A 309 -18.20 -7.56 -3.59
C ILE A 309 -16.98 -8.36 -4.09
N ARG A 310 -15.90 -7.67 -4.45
CA ARG A 310 -14.64 -8.30 -4.84
C ARG A 310 -13.69 -8.27 -3.66
N ILE A 311 -13.39 -9.42 -3.07
CA ILE A 311 -12.44 -9.54 -1.94
C ILE A 311 -11.20 -10.36 -2.27
N ASP A 312 -11.28 -11.14 -3.35
CA ASP A 312 -10.16 -11.82 -3.96
C ASP A 312 -9.57 -10.92 -5.05
N HIS A 313 -8.27 -10.64 -4.96
CA HIS A 313 -7.60 -9.71 -5.87
C HIS A 313 -6.29 -10.27 -6.39
N VAL A 314 -5.84 -9.70 -7.50
CA VAL A 314 -4.48 -9.89 -8.02
C VAL A 314 -3.86 -8.51 -8.22
N TYR A 315 -2.79 -8.26 -7.47
CA TYR A 315 -1.99 -7.05 -7.51
C TYR A 315 -0.63 -7.32 -8.16
N LEU A 316 -0.14 -6.34 -8.92
CA LEU A 316 1.03 -6.46 -9.78
C LEU A 316 2.01 -5.31 -9.52
N SER A 317 3.31 -5.59 -9.50
CA SER A 317 4.33 -4.54 -9.55
C SER A 317 4.21 -3.71 -10.84
N SER A 318 4.79 -2.51 -10.85
CA SER A 318 4.59 -1.51 -11.92
C SER A 318 5.07 -1.94 -13.31
N ASP A 319 5.93 -2.96 -13.39
CA ASP A 319 6.49 -3.51 -14.62
C ASP A 319 5.72 -4.74 -15.14
N LEU A 320 4.66 -5.14 -14.46
CA LEU A 320 3.74 -6.21 -14.85
C LEU A 320 2.38 -5.65 -15.28
N TRP A 321 1.72 -6.38 -16.19
CA TRP A 321 0.39 -6.00 -16.66
C TRP A 321 -0.54 -7.20 -16.82
N ALA A 322 -1.78 -7.05 -16.37
CA ALA A 322 -2.85 -8.01 -16.61
C ALA A 322 -3.50 -7.77 -17.98
N THR A 323 -3.20 -8.64 -18.94
CA THR A 323 -3.83 -8.59 -20.29
C THR A 323 -5.27 -9.10 -20.26
N LYS A 324 -5.58 -9.98 -19.32
CA LYS A 324 -6.91 -10.53 -19.08
C LYS A 324 -7.07 -10.82 -17.59
N CYS A 325 -8.24 -10.50 -17.03
CA CYS A 325 -8.62 -10.90 -15.67
C CYS A 325 -10.11 -11.22 -15.66
N GLN A 326 -10.51 -12.39 -15.17
CA GLN A 326 -11.90 -12.79 -15.12
C GLN A 326 -12.20 -13.63 -13.87
N THR A 327 -13.42 -13.54 -13.38
CA THR A 327 -13.91 -14.42 -12.33
C THR A 327 -14.49 -15.71 -12.94
N GLY A 328 -14.23 -16.86 -12.33
CA GLY A 328 -14.93 -18.11 -12.65
C GLY A 328 -16.32 -18.18 -12.03
N ILE A 329 -16.86 -19.39 -11.91
CA ILE A 329 -18.21 -19.63 -11.41
C ILE A 329 -18.20 -19.80 -9.88
N GLY A 330 -17.20 -20.48 -9.33
CA GLY A 330 -17.11 -20.78 -7.90
C GLY A 330 -17.99 -21.96 -7.50
N ARG A 331 -18.08 -23.00 -8.33
CA ARG A 331 -18.97 -24.15 -8.08
C ARG A 331 -18.51 -24.91 -6.83
N GLY A 332 -19.31 -24.81 -5.76
CA GLY A 332 -19.05 -25.45 -4.47
C GLY A 332 -18.45 -24.50 -3.43
N SER A 333 -17.87 -23.37 -3.86
CA SER A 333 -17.35 -22.32 -2.96
C SER A 333 -18.36 -21.17 -2.81
N ASP A 334 -18.24 -20.40 -1.73
CA ASP A 334 -18.87 -19.08 -1.60
C ASP A 334 -18.06 -17.97 -2.29
N HIS A 335 -16.87 -18.28 -2.80
CA HIS A 335 -16.02 -17.42 -3.60
C HIS A 335 -16.00 -17.84 -5.08
N ARG A 336 -15.80 -16.86 -5.98
CA ARG A 336 -15.42 -17.11 -7.37
C ARG A 336 -13.90 -17.11 -7.49
N PRO A 337 -13.30 -18.05 -8.23
CA PRO A 337 -11.90 -17.99 -8.53
C PRO A 337 -11.60 -16.77 -9.43
N VAL A 338 -10.39 -16.22 -9.31
CA VAL A 338 -9.89 -15.15 -10.18
C VAL A 338 -8.78 -15.71 -11.07
N VAL A 339 -8.95 -15.60 -12.39
CA VAL A 339 -7.99 -16.07 -13.40
C VAL A 339 -7.40 -14.88 -14.15
N VAL A 340 -6.08 -14.79 -14.18
CA VAL A 340 -5.35 -13.64 -14.74
C VAL A 340 -4.25 -14.09 -15.69
N ASP A 341 -4.15 -13.43 -16.84
CA ASP A 341 -3.03 -13.57 -17.78
C ASP A 341 -2.09 -12.36 -17.59
N VAL A 342 -0.93 -12.60 -16.98
CA VAL A 342 0.06 -11.59 -16.61
C VAL A 342 1.22 -11.60 -17.61
N VAL A 343 1.65 -10.42 -18.07
CA VAL A 343 2.82 -10.26 -18.93
C VAL A 343 3.83 -9.31 -18.31
N GLY A 344 5.11 -9.56 -18.59
CA GLY A 344 6.14 -8.56 -18.41
C GLY A 344 5.89 -7.41 -19.38
N THR A 345 6.02 -6.18 -18.90
CA THR A 345 5.99 -5.01 -19.78
C THR A 345 7.42 -4.59 -20.08
N ALA A 346 7.68 -4.17 -21.31
CA ALA A 346 8.84 -3.34 -21.59
C ALA A 346 8.59 -2.02 -20.86
N ALA A 347 8.88 -1.96 -19.57
CA ALA A 347 9.01 -0.68 -18.90
C ALA A 347 9.95 0.12 -19.78
N ALA A 348 9.47 1.27 -20.27
CA ALA A 348 10.35 2.32 -20.74
C ALA A 348 11.51 2.34 -19.73
N ARG A 349 12.75 2.17 -20.21
CA ARG A 349 13.92 2.64 -19.44
C ARG A 349 13.47 3.93 -18.79
N PRO A 350 13.65 4.15 -17.48
CA PRO A 350 13.27 5.42 -16.89
C PRO A 350 14.02 6.49 -17.67
N SER A 351 13.34 7.12 -18.63
CA SER A 351 13.79 8.35 -19.23
C SER A 351 13.62 9.33 -18.10
N THR A 352 14.76 9.78 -17.60
CA THR A 352 14.93 11.04 -16.89
C THR A 352 13.77 12.03 -17.12
N SER A 353 13.29 12.59 -16.01
CA SER A 353 12.32 13.68 -15.86
C SER A 353 10.84 13.38 -16.09
N GLN A 354 10.17 12.89 -15.03
CA GLN A 354 8.82 13.38 -14.70
C GLN A 354 8.80 13.75 -13.21
N THR A 355 8.78 15.05 -12.95
CA THR A 355 8.54 15.64 -11.63
C THR A 355 7.08 15.45 -11.26
N VAL A 356 6.79 14.55 -10.31
CA VAL A 356 5.48 14.46 -9.67
C VAL A 356 5.40 15.56 -8.59
N PRO A 357 4.34 16.39 -8.52
CA PRO A 357 4.20 17.38 -7.48
C PRO A 357 3.94 16.70 -6.13
N PHE A 358 4.71 17.11 -5.12
CA PHE A 358 4.58 16.67 -3.74
C PHE A 358 3.31 17.24 -3.08
N ALA A 359 2.60 16.45 -2.28
CA ALA A 359 1.42 16.92 -1.55
C ALA A 359 1.86 17.78 -0.34
N ALA A 360 1.35 19.01 -0.24
CA ALA A 360 1.72 20.00 0.78
C ALA A 360 1.55 19.53 2.26
N HIS A 361 0.78 18.48 2.52
CA HIS A 361 0.45 18.02 3.87
C HIS A 361 1.59 17.32 4.64
N SER A 362 2.65 16.88 3.98
CA SER A 362 3.84 16.29 4.63
C SER A 362 4.85 17.34 5.13
N LEU A 363 4.79 18.59 4.63
CA LEU A 363 5.71 19.67 5.01
C LEU A 363 5.21 20.48 6.21
N GLU A 364 3.89 20.66 6.33
CA GLU A 364 3.26 21.31 7.49
C GLU A 364 3.51 20.53 8.79
N GLY A 365 3.57 19.20 8.72
CA GLY A 365 3.92 18.32 9.85
C GLY A 365 5.38 18.46 10.30
N LEU A 366 6.30 18.63 9.35
CA LEU A 366 7.73 18.83 9.63
C LEU A 366 7.97 20.19 10.28
N GLU A 367 7.35 21.26 9.76
CA GLU A 367 7.46 22.60 10.34
C GLU A 367 6.90 22.66 11.78
N ALA A 368 5.72 22.05 12.00
CA ALA A 368 5.09 21.99 13.32
C ALA A 368 5.91 21.17 14.34
N MET A 369 6.55 20.07 13.91
CA MET A 369 7.47 19.30 14.75
C MET A 369 8.71 20.12 15.13
N LEU A 370 9.32 20.83 14.17
CA LEU A 370 10.56 21.57 14.38
C LEU A 370 10.36 22.83 15.23
N LYS A 371 9.26 23.56 15.01
CA LYS A 371 8.87 24.73 15.83
C LYS A 371 8.68 24.38 17.30
N LYS A 372 8.31 23.13 17.60
CA LYS A 372 8.07 22.64 18.96
C LYS A 372 9.33 22.17 19.68
N HIS A 373 10.40 21.81 18.94
CA HIS A 373 11.46 20.95 19.47
C HIS A 373 12.91 21.38 19.20
N CYS A 374 13.17 22.45 18.43
CA CYS A 374 14.53 22.98 18.24
C CYS A 374 14.76 24.27 19.07
N ASP A 375 15.70 24.24 20.03
CA ASP A 375 16.25 25.45 20.70
C ASP A 375 17.26 26.20 19.79
N ASP A 376 17.12 26.05 18.47
CA ASP A 376 17.87 26.76 17.44
C ASP A 376 16.93 27.82 16.84
N PRO A 377 17.17 29.12 17.10
CA PRO A 377 16.23 30.19 16.76
C PRO A 377 15.99 30.32 15.24
N ASP A 378 16.92 29.82 14.41
CA ASP A 378 16.92 30.01 12.97
C ASP A 378 16.52 28.74 12.21
N ALA A 379 16.45 27.57 12.88
CA ALA A 379 16.08 26.31 12.24
C ALA A 379 14.70 26.33 11.55
N PRO A 380 13.63 26.90 12.14
CA PRO A 380 12.34 27.01 11.46
C PRO A 380 12.42 27.90 10.21
N THR A 381 13.22 28.96 10.26
CA THR A 381 13.45 29.87 9.12
C THR A 381 14.19 29.18 8.00
N ARG A 382 15.25 28.41 8.32
CA ARG A 382 16.01 27.64 7.32
C ARG A 382 15.15 26.59 6.63
N VAL A 383 14.32 25.88 7.39
CA VAL A 383 13.42 24.86 6.84
C VAL A 383 12.31 25.48 6.01
N ARG A 384 11.74 26.61 6.43
CA ARG A 384 10.74 27.33 5.64
C ARG A 384 11.33 27.91 4.36
N ALA A 385 12.52 28.50 4.40
CA ALA A 385 13.22 28.98 3.20
C ALA A 385 13.54 27.84 2.21
N LEU A 386 13.89 26.66 2.73
CA LEU A 386 14.05 25.45 1.94
C LEU A 386 12.72 25.03 1.31
N ILE A 387 11.65 24.91 2.11
CA ILE A 387 10.29 24.55 1.64
C ILE A 387 9.79 25.52 0.57
N ASP A 388 9.96 26.83 0.76
CA ASP A 388 9.50 27.87 -0.17
C ASP A 388 10.32 27.86 -1.47
N SER A 389 11.63 27.61 -1.38
CA SER A 389 12.49 27.43 -2.56
C SER A 389 12.13 26.15 -3.33
N LEU A 390 11.77 25.08 -2.61
CA LEU A 390 11.29 23.82 -3.19
C LEU A 390 9.92 23.96 -3.85
N ALA A 391 8.99 24.71 -3.24
CA ALA A 391 7.63 24.90 -3.75
C ALA A 391 7.58 25.84 -4.97
N SER A 392 8.51 26.79 -5.07
CA SER A 392 8.59 27.75 -6.19
C SER A 392 9.28 27.21 -7.45
N GLY A 393 9.91 26.04 -7.38
CA GLY A 393 10.67 25.46 -8.49
C GLY A 393 11.95 26.22 -8.83
N ALA A 394 12.39 27.15 -7.98
CA ALA A 394 13.64 27.86 -8.12
C ALA A 394 14.84 26.93 -7.85
N SER A 395 15.99 27.24 -8.45
CA SER A 395 17.25 26.62 -8.05
C SER A 395 17.50 26.91 -6.57
N LEU A 396 17.78 25.87 -5.79
CA LEU A 396 18.13 26.02 -4.38
C LEU A 396 19.34 26.96 -4.25
N PRO A 397 19.35 27.88 -3.28
CA PRO A 397 20.55 28.65 -2.99
C PRO A 397 21.65 27.70 -2.49
N ASP A 398 22.91 27.99 -2.81
CA ASP A 398 24.04 27.13 -2.40
C ASP A 398 24.17 27.04 -0.86
N GLN A 399 23.65 28.05 -0.14
CA GLN A 399 23.61 28.12 1.32
C GLN A 399 22.30 28.77 1.82
N ILE A 400 21.86 28.38 3.02
CA ILE A 400 20.81 29.09 3.79
C ILE A 400 21.43 29.47 5.14
N ASP A 401 21.49 30.77 5.43
CA ASP A 401 22.16 31.32 6.63
C ASP A 401 23.61 30.83 6.82
N GLY A 402 24.36 30.72 5.71
CA GLY A 402 25.75 30.25 5.70
C GLY A 402 25.94 28.74 5.79
N VAL A 403 24.84 27.97 5.88
CA VAL A 403 24.85 26.50 5.92
C VAL A 403 24.60 25.95 4.51
N PRO A 404 25.49 25.11 3.96
CA PRO A 404 25.27 24.48 2.66
C PRO A 404 24.02 23.61 2.65
N VAL A 405 23.18 23.78 1.63
CA VAL A 405 21.88 23.08 1.52
C VAL A 405 22.04 21.54 1.42
N ALA A 406 23.22 21.06 1.03
CA ALA A 406 23.53 19.63 0.96
C ALA A 406 23.51 18.89 2.32
N ALA A 407 23.64 19.60 3.44
CA ALA A 407 23.68 18.99 4.76
C ALA A 407 23.04 19.91 5.82
N ILE A 408 21.75 19.76 6.05
CA ILE A 408 21.05 20.42 7.16
C ILE A 408 20.79 19.36 8.24
N ALA A 409 21.65 19.28 9.25
CA ALA A 409 21.40 18.39 10.39
C ALA A 409 20.50 19.07 11.43
N LEU A 410 19.43 18.41 11.88
CA LEU A 410 18.52 18.94 12.90
C LEU A 410 18.43 17.98 14.12
N PRO A 411 18.53 18.46 15.36
CA PRO A 411 18.33 17.60 16.51
C PRO A 411 16.84 17.18 16.59
N GLY A 412 16.57 15.88 16.67
CA GLY A 412 15.23 15.32 16.83
C GLY A 412 15.14 14.56 18.13
N TRP A 413 14.42 15.06 19.14
CA TRP A 413 14.24 14.33 20.40
C TRP A 413 12.98 13.48 20.31
N TRP A 414 12.95 12.23 20.81
CA TRP A 414 11.81 11.60 21.52
C TRP A 414 12.18 10.19 22.05
N LEU A 415 12.70 10.09 23.29
CA LEU A 415 12.35 9.08 24.31
C LEU A 415 13.22 9.26 25.56
N ARG A 416 12.57 9.37 26.73
CA ARG A 416 13.22 9.42 28.05
C ARG A 416 13.86 8.06 28.38
N SER A 417 15.16 7.97 28.17
CA SER A 417 16.11 7.31 29.08
C SER A 417 17.17 8.37 29.43
N LYS A 418 17.73 8.38 30.64
CA LYS A 418 18.67 9.44 31.07
C LYS A 418 19.97 9.50 30.25
N ASP A 419 20.20 8.56 29.34
CA ASP A 419 21.51 8.29 28.78
C ASP A 419 21.57 8.19 27.24
N VAL A 420 20.46 8.38 26.50
CA VAL A 420 20.41 8.28 25.02
C VAL A 420 19.58 9.42 24.40
N CYS A 421 20.10 10.01 23.33
CA CYS A 421 19.50 11.04 22.48
C CYS A 421 19.31 10.51 21.05
N GLU A 422 18.35 11.04 20.30
CA GLU A 422 18.19 10.76 18.87
C GLU A 422 18.62 12.00 18.06
N LEU A 423 19.25 11.78 16.91
CA LEU A 423 19.77 12.82 16.01
C LEU A 423 19.16 12.60 14.62
N THR A 424 18.51 13.62 14.05
CA THR A 424 17.88 13.53 12.71
C THR A 424 18.64 14.39 11.71
N VAL A 425 19.43 13.77 10.84
CA VAL A 425 20.18 14.48 9.81
C VAL A 425 19.36 14.55 8.53
N LEU A 426 19.10 15.76 8.00
CA LEU A 426 18.64 15.92 6.62
C LEU A 426 19.85 16.10 5.69
N SER A 427 19.96 15.23 4.71
CA SER A 427 20.97 15.32 3.66
C SER A 427 20.30 15.51 2.31
N LEU A 428 20.78 16.48 1.53
CA LEU A 428 20.40 16.65 0.13
C LEU A 428 21.59 16.24 -0.75
N GLY A 429 21.44 15.15 -1.50
CA GLY A 429 22.58 14.50 -2.17
C GLY A 429 22.24 13.86 -3.51
N LYS A 430 23.27 13.33 -4.17
CA LYS A 430 23.11 12.51 -5.37
C LYS A 430 22.59 11.13 -4.95
N ARG A 431 21.75 10.55 -5.80
CA ARG A 431 21.31 9.17 -5.67
C ARG A 431 22.51 8.22 -5.58
N ASP A 432 22.44 7.24 -4.68
CA ASP A 432 23.45 6.18 -4.54
C ASP A 432 24.86 6.69 -4.18
N ALA A 433 24.92 7.74 -3.35
CA ALA A 433 26.16 8.26 -2.79
C ALA A 433 26.17 8.17 -1.26
N ASP A 434 27.28 7.70 -0.72
CA ASP A 434 27.59 7.74 0.71
C ASP A 434 28.20 9.09 1.07
N TYR A 435 27.72 9.72 2.14
CA TYR A 435 28.31 10.93 2.71
C TYR A 435 28.87 10.61 4.10
N ASP A 436 30.20 10.70 4.24
CA ASP A 436 30.87 10.58 5.53
C ASP A 436 30.71 11.91 6.31
N LEU A 437 30.08 11.83 7.48
CA LEU A 437 29.80 12.95 8.38
C LEU A 437 30.55 12.74 9.68
N SER A 438 31.41 13.69 10.06
CA SER A 438 32.10 13.64 11.35
C SER A 438 31.41 14.55 12.36
N ILE A 439 31.15 14.00 13.55
CA ILE A 439 30.62 14.73 14.71
C ILE A 439 31.80 15.12 15.59
N PHE A 440 31.91 16.41 15.92
CA PHE A 440 32.92 16.94 16.83
C PHE A 440 32.26 17.55 18.07
N GLU A 441 32.81 17.24 19.24
CA GLU A 441 32.48 17.89 20.52
C GLU A 441 33.75 18.56 21.05
N GLN A 442 33.67 19.86 21.36
CA GLN A 442 34.81 20.66 21.87
C GLN A 442 36.10 20.53 21.03
N GLY A 443 35.95 20.40 19.71
CA GLY A 443 37.06 20.29 18.76
C GLY A 443 37.68 18.89 18.62
N LYS A 444 37.16 17.87 19.33
CA LYS A 444 37.55 16.48 19.14
C LYS A 444 36.46 15.72 18.39
N GLN A 445 36.84 14.94 17.38
CA GLN A 445 35.90 14.05 16.69
C GLN A 445 35.44 12.98 17.69
N VAL A 446 34.12 12.89 17.90
CA VAL A 446 33.49 11.96 18.83
C VAL A 446 32.73 10.85 18.13
N ALA A 447 32.31 11.06 16.87
CA ALA A 447 31.67 10.03 16.06
C ALA A 447 31.87 10.29 14.55
N GLU A 448 31.64 9.24 13.76
CA GLU A 448 31.53 9.28 12.32
C GLU A 448 30.20 8.61 11.93
N LEU A 449 29.47 9.23 11.01
CA LEU A 449 28.18 8.78 10.52
C LEU A 449 28.28 8.61 9.01
N LYS A 450 27.57 7.62 8.47
CA LYS A 450 27.30 7.53 7.04
C LYS A 450 25.87 7.94 6.78
N ALA A 451 25.68 9.01 6.01
CA ALA A 451 24.40 9.30 5.41
C ALA A 451 24.38 8.65 4.03
N ILE A 452 23.59 7.58 3.89
CA ILE A 452 23.32 6.95 2.60
C ILE A 452 22.06 7.63 2.05
N VAL A 453 22.05 7.98 0.76
CA VAL A 453 20.83 8.41 0.07
C VAL A 453 20.29 7.21 -0.73
N PRO A 454 19.51 6.30 -0.10
CA PRO A 454 19.03 5.09 -0.73
C PRO A 454 17.98 5.38 -1.80
N THR A 455 17.86 4.46 -2.76
CA THR A 455 16.92 4.48 -3.89
C THR A 455 15.44 4.60 -3.50
N THR A 456 15.09 4.37 -2.24
CA THR A 456 13.71 4.17 -1.79
C THR A 456 13.01 5.42 -1.23
N ASN A 457 13.74 6.50 -0.93
CA ASN A 457 13.09 7.72 -0.41
C ASN A 457 12.73 8.73 -1.52
N ARG A 458 11.41 8.95 -1.67
CA ARG A 458 10.79 9.72 -2.75
C ARG A 458 10.77 11.22 -2.45
N ALA A 459 11.83 11.93 -2.83
CA ALA A 459 11.77 13.36 -3.14
C ALA A 459 12.88 13.74 -4.12
N THR A 460 12.51 14.07 -5.37
CA THR A 460 13.43 14.57 -6.41
C THR A 460 13.30 16.07 -6.57
N VAL A 461 14.43 16.77 -6.51
CA VAL A 461 14.55 18.21 -6.75
C VAL A 461 15.59 18.41 -7.86
N GLY A 462 15.12 18.51 -9.10
CA GLY A 462 16.03 18.45 -10.25
C GLY A 462 16.81 17.12 -10.28
N GLN A 463 18.15 17.17 -10.17
CA GLN A 463 19.03 15.99 -10.10
C GLN A 463 19.38 15.53 -8.66
N PHE A 464 18.83 16.17 -7.63
CA PHE A 464 19.17 15.93 -6.21
C PHE A 464 18.02 15.29 -5.43
N TRP A 465 18.36 14.57 -4.36
CA TRP A 465 17.45 13.77 -3.54
C TRP A 465 17.54 14.19 -2.07
N LEU A 466 16.40 14.33 -1.40
CA LEU A 466 16.32 14.67 0.02
C LEU A 466 16.14 13.40 0.86
N HIS A 467 16.96 13.23 1.89
CA HIS A 467 16.93 12.07 2.78
C HIS A 467 17.02 12.49 4.26
N THR A 468 16.31 11.75 5.13
CA THR A 468 16.35 11.90 6.59
C THR A 468 16.98 10.66 7.21
N THR A 469 18.13 10.82 7.85
CA THR A 469 18.78 9.75 8.61
C THR A 469 18.60 9.99 10.11
N GLN A 470 18.07 9.01 10.83
CA GLN A 470 17.92 9.05 12.29
C GLN A 470 18.98 8.16 12.95
N VAL A 471 19.64 8.67 14.00
CA VAL A 471 20.70 7.94 14.72
C VAL A 471 20.51 8.12 16.22
N GLN A 472 20.66 7.03 16.99
CA GLN A 472 20.71 7.09 18.45
C GLN A 472 22.15 7.30 18.94
N VAL A 473 22.33 8.25 19.84
CA VAL A 473 23.63 8.61 20.44
C VAL A 473 23.52 8.66 21.96
N ASP A 474 24.56 8.30 22.69
CA ASP A 474 24.56 8.39 24.15
C ASP A 474 24.70 9.84 24.62
N ARG A 475 24.67 10.04 25.94
CA ARG A 475 24.92 11.34 26.58
C ARG A 475 26.30 11.96 26.29
N HIS A 476 27.22 11.23 25.67
CA HIS A 476 28.54 11.70 25.20
C HIS A 476 28.64 11.69 23.66
N TRP A 477 27.50 11.67 22.96
CA TRP A 477 27.41 11.74 21.49
C TRP A 477 28.05 10.57 20.74
N ARG A 478 28.22 9.43 21.41
CA ARG A 478 28.68 8.18 20.77
C ARG A 478 27.47 7.42 20.24
N VAL A 479 27.55 6.90 19.03
CA VAL A 479 26.48 6.08 18.44
C VAL A 479 26.22 4.87 19.33
N VAL A 480 24.98 4.71 19.80
CA VAL A 480 24.54 3.58 20.61
C VAL A 480 23.79 2.66 19.67
N ASP A 481 24.50 1.63 19.20
CA ASP A 481 24.02 0.60 18.26
C ASP A 481 23.95 1.03 16.78
N PRO A 482 24.98 0.74 15.97
CA PRO A 482 24.87 0.73 14.53
C PRO A 482 24.40 -0.66 14.10
N SER A 483 23.13 -0.87 13.77
CA SER A 483 22.79 -2.07 12.98
C SER A 483 23.55 -2.01 11.64
N PRO A 484 24.51 -2.90 11.37
CA PRO A 484 25.30 -2.88 10.15
C PRO A 484 24.78 -3.95 9.16
N GLN A 485 23.48 -3.95 8.85
CA GLN A 485 22.87 -4.95 7.95
C GLN A 485 22.50 -4.44 6.54
N ASP A 486 22.72 -3.17 6.21
CA ASP A 486 22.38 -2.60 4.90
C ASP A 486 23.59 -2.21 4.03
N MET A 487 24.55 -3.12 3.86
CA MET A 487 25.57 -2.97 2.81
C MET A 487 25.58 -4.17 1.86
N ASN A 488 24.64 -4.15 0.90
CA ASN A 488 24.77 -4.96 -0.31
C ASN A 488 25.73 -4.25 -1.27
N SER A 489 26.85 -4.92 -1.53
CA SER A 489 27.71 -4.72 -2.69
C SER A 489 26.91 -4.80 -4.00
N ALA A 490 27.11 -3.84 -4.91
CA ALA A 490 26.67 -3.94 -6.29
C ALA A 490 27.79 -3.44 -7.21
N ASP A 491 28.16 -4.26 -8.19
CA ASP A 491 29.20 -4.00 -9.18
C ASP A 491 28.92 -2.71 -9.99
N ILE A 492 29.99 -1.95 -10.17
CA ILE A 492 30.07 -0.68 -10.90
C ILE A 492 30.28 -0.95 -12.39
N TYR A 493 29.49 -0.31 -13.25
CA TYR A 493 30.02 0.29 -14.49
C TYR A 493 29.35 1.63 -14.76
N ALA A 494 30.15 2.69 -14.78
CA ALA A 494 29.73 3.98 -15.27
C ALA A 494 30.89 4.68 -15.96
N ASP A 495 30.59 5.23 -17.13
CA ASP A 495 31.42 6.09 -17.96
C ASP A 495 32.29 7.06 -17.13
N GLU A 496 33.61 6.91 -17.29
CA GLU A 496 34.68 7.66 -16.65
C GLU A 496 34.57 9.17 -16.91
N GLN A 497 34.07 9.58 -18.09
CA GLN A 497 34.02 11.00 -18.46
C GLN A 497 32.97 11.79 -17.65
N ALA A 498 31.82 11.18 -17.37
CA ALA A 498 30.77 11.80 -16.56
C ALA A 498 31.18 11.90 -15.07
N PHE A 499 31.92 10.90 -14.56
CA PHE A 499 32.45 10.92 -13.20
C PHE A 499 33.46 12.06 -13.01
N GLN A 500 34.43 12.20 -13.92
CA GLN A 500 35.47 13.23 -13.84
C GLN A 500 34.92 14.66 -14.02
N SER A 501 33.78 14.84 -14.70
CA SER A 501 33.10 16.14 -14.79
C SER A 501 32.41 16.54 -13.48
N VAL A 502 31.88 15.57 -12.73
CA VAL A 502 31.18 15.82 -11.46
C VAL A 502 32.19 16.02 -10.32
N VAL A 503 33.28 15.26 -10.29
CA VAL A 503 34.38 15.44 -9.32
C VAL A 503 34.95 16.86 -9.38
N ARG A 504 35.17 17.39 -10.60
CA ARG A 504 35.65 18.76 -10.77
C ARG A 504 34.68 19.83 -10.27
N ARG A 505 33.37 19.61 -10.39
CA ARG A 505 32.35 20.53 -9.86
C ARG A 505 32.21 20.43 -8.34
N PHE A 506 32.32 19.22 -7.78
CA PHE A 506 32.28 19.01 -6.33
C PHE A 506 33.51 19.60 -5.63
N GLU A 507 34.72 19.43 -6.17
CA GLU A 507 35.94 20.02 -5.60
C GLU A 507 35.93 21.56 -5.64
N ALA A 508 35.34 22.15 -6.69
CA ALA A 508 35.14 23.60 -6.76
C ALA A 508 34.19 24.11 -5.66
N GLU A 509 33.15 23.35 -5.31
CA GLU A 509 32.18 23.72 -4.27
C GLU A 509 32.61 23.32 -2.86
N LYS A 510 33.39 22.26 -2.68
CA LYS A 510 33.94 21.83 -1.38
C LYS A 510 34.80 22.90 -0.73
N GLN A 511 35.56 23.66 -1.52
CA GLN A 511 36.35 24.79 -1.02
C GLN A 511 35.48 25.94 -0.48
N ARG A 512 34.17 25.94 -0.74
CA ARG A 512 33.19 26.93 -0.29
C ARG A 512 32.34 26.48 0.89
N ILE A 513 32.45 25.20 1.30
CA ILE A 513 31.70 24.61 2.41
C ILE A 513 32.40 24.95 3.75
N GLN A 514 31.77 25.81 4.56
CA GLN A 514 32.23 26.10 5.91
C GLN A 514 31.74 25.01 6.89
N PRO A 515 32.55 24.56 7.86
CA PRO A 515 32.07 23.73 8.97
C PRO A 515 30.99 24.48 9.77
N PHE A 516 29.89 23.82 10.14
CA PHE A 516 28.81 24.46 10.89
C PHE A 516 28.66 23.86 12.30
N GLU A 517 28.29 24.72 13.26
CA GLU A 517 28.09 24.35 14.67
C GLU A 517 26.59 24.37 15.00
N VAL A 518 26.10 23.27 15.57
CA VAL A 518 24.73 23.13 16.08
C VAL A 518 24.78 23.08 17.60
N GLY A 519 23.97 23.90 18.28
CA GLY A 519 23.82 23.86 19.73
C GLY A 519 22.80 22.81 20.16
N VAL A 520 23.13 21.97 21.15
CA VAL A 520 22.17 21.07 21.79
C VAL A 520 22.30 21.17 23.32
N GLY A 521 21.30 21.78 23.97
CA GLY A 521 21.36 22.08 25.41
C GLY A 521 22.49 23.07 25.74
N LYS A 522 23.40 22.72 26.65
CA LYS A 522 24.59 23.55 26.98
C LYS A 522 25.83 23.25 26.12
N ASN A 523 25.76 22.26 25.22
CA ASN A 523 26.90 21.81 24.44
C ASN A 523 26.81 22.30 22.99
N LYS A 524 27.97 22.54 22.36
CA LYS A 524 28.09 22.87 20.94
C LYS A 524 28.71 21.70 20.19
N ILE A 525 28.05 21.26 19.14
CA ILE A 525 28.49 20.16 18.28
C ILE A 525 28.86 20.75 16.93
N ARG A 526 30.05 20.47 16.44
CA ARG A 526 30.46 20.84 15.09
C ARG A 526 30.29 19.64 14.17
N LEU A 527 29.62 19.84 13.04
CA LEU A 527 29.50 18.83 12.00
C LEU A 527 30.40 19.21 10.83
N THR A 528 31.10 18.23 10.28
CA THR A 528 31.98 18.45 9.12
C THR A 528 31.80 17.29 8.15
N ILE A 529 31.58 17.63 6.88
CA ILE A 529 31.60 16.66 5.78
C ILE A 529 33.07 16.32 5.54
N SER A 530 33.48 15.12 5.93
CA SER A 530 34.88 14.77 6.08
C SER A 530 35.49 14.13 4.83
N SER A 531 34.69 13.63 3.88
CA SER A 531 35.24 12.93 2.72
C SER A 531 34.38 13.05 1.44
N MET A 532 34.99 12.68 0.30
CA MET A 532 34.31 12.62 -1.01
C MET A 532 33.14 11.64 -0.96
N PRO A 533 32.08 11.84 -1.77
CA PRO A 533 31.11 10.77 -1.99
C PRO A 533 31.84 9.55 -2.56
N LYS A 534 31.89 8.48 -1.79
CA LYS A 534 32.46 7.21 -2.25
C LYS A 534 31.41 6.52 -3.11
N ARG A 535 31.81 6.07 -4.30
CA ARG A 535 31.02 5.06 -5.03
C ARG A 535 31.24 3.71 -4.33
N PRO A 536 30.18 2.95 -4.01
CA PRO A 536 30.31 1.50 -3.98
C PRO A 536 30.67 0.99 -5.37
#